data_AF-A0A838J648-F1
#
_entry.id   AF-A0A838J648-F1
#
_cell.length_a   1.000
_cell.length_b   1.000
_cell.length_c   1.000
_cell.angle_alpha   90.00
_cell.angle_beta   90.00
_cell.angle_gamma   90.00
#
_symmetry.space_group_name_H-M   'P 1'
#
loop_
_entity.id
_entity.type
_entity.pdbx_description
1 polymer ?
#
loop_
_entity_poly.entity_id
_entity_poly.type
_entity_poly.pdbx_seq_one_letter_code
_entity_poly.pdbx_strand_id
1 'polypeptide(L)'
;MSQTASNGAHSSYEIKFDRSPSNHCGVTLSASTEGNIIAEVMSKKPGVKITKFPAIIRVDGEKTLEFDMDEIGEALGKEPGEYSVYDFEVESSAHYGRQVRLDDKILLFANPEDAAEYLGFEPIATS
;
A
#
# COMPACT_ATOMS: atom_id res chain seq x y z
N MET A 1 -1.28 60.73 9.78
CA MET A 1 -2.09 59.90 8.86
C MET A 1 -1.85 58.45 9.25
N SER A 2 -2.89 57.79 9.76
CA SER A 2 -2.83 56.39 10.19
C SER A 2 -2.93 55.50 8.96
N GLN A 3 -1.96 54.62 8.73
CA GLN A 3 -2.13 53.48 7.83
C GLN A 3 -2.42 52.26 8.69
N THR A 4 -3.69 51.87 8.71
CA THR A 4 -4.18 50.59 9.21
C THR A 4 -3.75 49.51 8.21
N ALA A 5 -2.77 48.69 8.56
CA ALA A 5 -2.47 47.48 7.80
C ALA A 5 -3.56 46.43 8.12
N SER A 6 -4.29 46.00 7.09
CA SER A 6 -5.29 44.94 7.18
C SER A 6 -4.60 43.59 7.36
N ASN A 7 -4.86 42.92 8.49
CA ASN A 7 -4.45 41.53 8.70
C ASN A 7 -5.22 40.62 7.73
N GLY A 8 -4.53 40.13 6.70
CA GLY A 8 -5.01 39.05 5.85
C GLY A 8 -5.19 37.76 6.65
N ALA A 9 -6.33 37.10 6.48
CA ALA A 9 -6.65 35.84 7.13
C ALA A 9 -5.73 34.72 6.63
N HIS A 10 -4.67 34.41 7.38
CA HIS A 10 -3.97 33.13 7.26
C HIS A 10 -4.90 32.04 7.82
N SER A 11 -5.24 31.07 6.97
CA SER A 11 -6.06 29.93 7.35
C SER A 11 -5.41 29.18 8.52
N SER A 12 -6.11 29.14 9.65
CA SER A 12 -5.68 28.54 10.91
C SER A 12 -5.78 27.01 10.87
N TYR A 13 -5.11 26.36 9.93
CA TYR A 13 -4.94 24.91 9.99
C TYR A 13 -3.88 24.61 11.06
N GLU A 14 -4.32 24.33 12.28
CA GLU A 14 -3.48 23.71 13.30
C GLU A 14 -3.14 22.27 12.86
N ILE A 15 -1.95 22.09 12.29
CA ILE A 15 -1.42 20.76 11.97
C ILE A 15 -1.00 20.11 13.29
N LYS A 16 -1.87 19.24 13.83
CA LYS A 16 -1.53 18.42 14.99
C LYS A 16 -0.68 17.25 14.54
N PHE A 17 0.56 17.18 15.04
CA PHE A 17 1.45 16.06 14.78
C PHE A 17 1.05 14.88 15.68
N ASP A 18 0.48 13.84 15.09
CA ASP A 18 0.06 12.62 15.76
C ASP A 18 0.89 11.44 15.22
N ARG A 19 1.45 10.63 16.13
CA ARG A 19 2.26 9.43 15.82
C ARG A 19 1.45 8.14 15.99
N SER A 20 0.15 8.24 16.23
CA SER A 20 -0.72 7.07 16.38
C SER A 20 -0.68 6.21 15.11
N PRO A 21 -0.59 4.87 15.23
CA PRO A 21 -0.57 4.00 14.07
C PRO A 21 -1.84 4.18 13.23
N SER A 22 -1.67 4.35 11.92
CA SER A 22 -2.81 4.46 11.00
C SER A 22 -3.52 3.13 10.78
N ASN A 23 -2.87 1.99 11.10
CA ASN A 23 -3.34 0.64 10.79
C ASN A 23 -3.67 0.41 9.30
N HIS A 24 -3.04 1.20 8.42
CA HIS A 24 -3.17 1.07 6.98
C HIS A 24 -1.82 0.74 6.32
N CYS A 25 -1.88 -0.03 5.25
CA CYS A 25 -0.76 -0.32 4.35
C CYS A 25 -1.23 -0.16 2.91
N GLY A 26 -0.32 -0.05 1.97
CA GLY A 26 -0.71 0.07 0.57
C GLY A 26 0.43 0.11 -0.41
N VAL A 27 0.08 -0.07 -1.67
CA VAL A 27 0.98 -0.06 -2.82
C VAL A 27 0.39 0.79 -3.95
N THR A 28 1.28 1.46 -4.67
CA THR A 28 0.95 2.22 -5.87
C THR A 28 1.44 1.46 -7.09
N LEU A 29 0.50 1.04 -7.92
CA LEU A 29 0.73 0.34 -9.17
C LEU A 29 0.68 1.33 -10.35
N SER A 30 1.36 0.99 -11.43
CA SER A 30 1.15 1.64 -12.73
C SER A 30 -0.27 1.35 -13.23
N ALA A 31 -0.92 2.31 -13.90
CA ALA A 31 -2.24 2.11 -14.51
C ALA A 31 -2.15 1.35 -15.85
N SER A 32 -1.26 0.36 -15.95
CA SER A 32 -1.12 -0.54 -17.09
C SER A 32 -2.31 -1.51 -17.18
N THR A 33 -2.37 -2.32 -18.23
CA THR A 33 -3.35 -3.43 -18.31
C THR A 33 -3.18 -4.37 -17.11
N GLU A 34 -1.95 -4.71 -16.78
CA GLU A 34 -1.61 -5.61 -15.67
C GLU A 34 -2.02 -5.00 -14.32
N GLY A 35 -1.64 -3.75 -14.05
CA GLY A 35 -2.02 -3.05 -12.82
C GLY A 35 -3.53 -2.91 -12.65
N ASN A 36 -4.30 -2.79 -13.75
CA ASN A 36 -5.76 -2.79 -13.68
C ASN A 36 -6.35 -4.15 -13.30
N ILE A 37 -5.78 -5.25 -13.79
CA ILE A 37 -6.21 -6.61 -13.47
C ILE A 37 -5.86 -6.94 -12.01
N ILE A 38 -4.63 -6.62 -11.58
CA ILE A 38 -4.21 -6.74 -10.18
C ILE A 38 -5.18 -5.97 -9.26
N ALA A 39 -5.52 -4.74 -9.63
CA ALA A 39 -6.47 -3.94 -8.85
C ALA A 39 -7.88 -4.55 -8.80
N GLU A 40 -8.32 -5.23 -9.86
CA GLU A 40 -9.59 -5.96 -9.86
C GLU A 40 -9.56 -7.16 -8.92
N VAL A 41 -8.50 -7.97 -8.96
CA VAL A 41 -8.29 -9.09 -8.02
C VAL A 41 -8.32 -8.59 -6.59
N MET A 42 -7.54 -7.56 -6.29
CA MET A 42 -7.44 -6.99 -4.93
C MET A 42 -8.74 -6.34 -4.45
N SER A 43 -9.57 -5.79 -5.35
CA SER A 43 -10.86 -5.19 -4.97
C SER A 43 -11.85 -6.19 -4.37
N LYS A 44 -11.65 -7.49 -4.61
CA LYS A 44 -12.49 -8.57 -4.09
C LYS A 44 -12.11 -8.96 -2.66
N LYS A 45 -10.96 -8.50 -2.16
CA LYS A 45 -10.44 -8.84 -0.82
C LYS A 45 -11.04 -7.90 0.25
N PRO A 46 -11.35 -8.43 1.45
CA PRO A 46 -11.92 -7.62 2.52
C PRO A 46 -10.91 -6.57 3.02
N GLY A 47 -11.41 -5.39 3.39
CA GLY A 47 -10.57 -4.31 3.91
C GLY A 47 -9.66 -3.63 2.86
N VAL A 48 -9.84 -3.93 1.58
CA VAL A 48 -9.10 -3.31 0.47
C VAL A 48 -9.91 -2.18 -0.17
N LYS A 49 -9.23 -1.07 -0.42
CA LYS A 49 -9.76 0.09 -1.13
C LYS A 49 -8.88 0.39 -2.35
N ILE A 50 -9.51 0.43 -3.51
CA ILE A 50 -8.86 0.79 -4.77
C ILE A 50 -9.18 2.23 -5.14
N THR A 51 -8.16 3.02 -5.46
CA THR A 51 -8.31 4.37 -6.02
C THR A 51 -7.57 4.47 -7.35
N LYS A 52 -8.31 4.66 -8.45
CA LYS A 52 -7.73 4.77 -9.80
C LYS A 52 -7.49 6.23 -10.16
N PHE A 53 -6.29 6.53 -10.64
CA PHE A 53 -5.89 7.79 -11.26
C PHE A 53 -5.51 7.54 -12.72
N PRO A 54 -5.37 8.57 -13.58
CA PRO A 54 -5.08 8.37 -14.99
C PRO A 54 -3.81 7.57 -15.30
N ALA A 55 -2.78 7.64 -14.45
CA ALA A 55 -1.49 6.99 -14.68
C ALA A 55 -1.08 5.99 -13.58
N ILE A 56 -1.75 6.00 -12.44
CA ILE A 56 -1.43 5.15 -11.28
C ILE A 56 -2.70 4.59 -10.65
N ILE A 57 -2.56 3.47 -9.95
CA ILE A 57 -3.63 2.88 -9.14
C ILE A 57 -3.10 2.72 -7.72
N ARG A 58 -3.85 3.21 -6.75
CA ARG A 58 -3.56 2.96 -5.34
C ARG A 58 -4.38 1.77 -4.84
N VAL A 59 -3.69 0.83 -4.23
CA VAL A 59 -4.27 -0.28 -3.49
C VAL A 59 -3.96 -0.02 -2.02
N ASP A 60 -4.97 0.36 -1.25
CA ASP A 60 -4.86 0.61 0.18
C ASP A 60 -5.59 -0.52 0.94
N GLY A 61 -5.03 -0.98 2.05
CA GLY A 61 -5.57 -2.07 2.86
C GLY A 61 -5.57 -1.77 4.35
N GLU A 62 -6.51 -2.38 5.07
CA GLU A 62 -6.57 -2.36 6.53
C GLU A 62 -5.73 -3.51 7.10
N LYS A 63 -4.78 -3.17 7.99
CA LYS A 63 -3.85 -4.10 8.68
C LYS A 63 -2.87 -4.86 7.77
N THR A 64 -3.35 -5.52 6.72
CA THR A 64 -2.52 -6.35 5.85
C THR A 64 -3.07 -6.39 4.43
N LEU A 65 -2.17 -6.42 3.44
CA LEU A 65 -2.48 -6.78 2.05
C LEU A 65 -1.67 -8.01 1.65
N GLU A 66 -2.32 -8.95 0.98
CA GLU A 66 -1.69 -10.16 0.44
C GLU A 66 -1.90 -10.21 -1.08
N PHE A 67 -0.78 -10.24 -1.80
CA PHE A 67 -0.71 -10.38 -3.25
C PHE A 67 -0.17 -11.78 -3.54
N ASP A 68 -1.08 -12.68 -3.90
CA ASP A 68 -0.77 -14.05 -4.28
C ASP A 68 -0.44 -14.08 -5.79
N MET A 69 0.74 -14.58 -6.15
CA MET A 69 1.19 -14.53 -7.54
C MET A 69 0.46 -15.52 -8.43
N ASP A 70 -0.02 -16.65 -7.89
CA ASP A 70 -0.81 -17.62 -8.65
C ASP A 70 -2.22 -17.07 -8.91
N GLU A 71 -2.86 -16.44 -7.92
CA GLU A 71 -4.17 -15.78 -8.07
C GLU A 71 -4.10 -14.66 -9.12
N ILE A 72 -3.06 -13.83 -9.05
CA ILE A 72 -2.85 -12.73 -10.00
C ILE A 72 -2.51 -13.28 -11.39
N GLY A 73 -1.64 -14.30 -11.46
CA GLY A 73 -1.25 -14.96 -12.71
C GLY A 73 -2.46 -15.56 -13.44
N GLU A 74 -3.35 -16.26 -12.72
CA GLU A 74 -4.58 -16.81 -13.26
C GLU A 74 -5.47 -15.70 -13.85
N ALA A 75 -5.63 -14.58 -13.14
CA ALA A 75 -6.41 -13.44 -13.62
C ALA A 75 -5.80 -12.76 -14.86
N LEU A 76 -4.47 -12.83 -15.01
CA LEU A 76 -3.74 -12.36 -16.19
C LEU A 76 -3.76 -13.38 -17.36
N GLY A 77 -4.29 -14.58 -17.14
CA GLY A 77 -4.31 -15.67 -18.12
C GLY A 77 -2.96 -16.34 -18.32
N LYS A 78 -2.09 -16.30 -17.30
CA LYS A 78 -0.79 -16.99 -17.25
C LYS A 78 -0.93 -18.37 -16.64
N GLU A 79 -0.01 -19.28 -16.96
CA GLU A 79 0.04 -20.60 -16.34
C GLU A 79 0.57 -20.51 -14.88
N PRO A 80 0.26 -21.48 -14.01
CA PRO A 80 0.76 -21.48 -12.63
C PRO A 80 2.29 -21.38 -12.55
N GLY A 81 2.79 -20.48 -11.70
CA GLY A 81 4.22 -20.18 -11.57
C GLY A 81 4.86 -19.37 -12.70
N GLU A 82 4.12 -18.96 -13.74
CA GLU A 82 4.63 -18.06 -14.78
C GLU A 82 4.64 -16.59 -14.34
N TYR A 83 3.69 -16.20 -13.48
CA TYR A 83 3.69 -14.88 -12.85
C TYR A 83 4.49 -14.94 -11.54
N SER A 84 5.51 -14.09 -11.41
CA SER A 84 6.39 -14.08 -10.25
C SER A 84 6.33 -12.76 -9.50
N VAL A 85 6.84 -12.78 -8.27
CA VAL A 85 7.05 -11.58 -7.45
C VAL A 85 7.92 -10.51 -8.13
N TYR A 86 8.77 -10.89 -9.08
CA TYR A 86 9.56 -9.93 -9.86
C TYR A 86 8.71 -9.19 -10.89
N ASP A 87 7.74 -9.86 -11.51
CA ASP A 87 6.81 -9.23 -12.45
C ASP A 87 5.94 -8.19 -11.73
N PHE A 88 5.45 -8.55 -10.54
CA PHE A 88 4.70 -7.62 -9.70
C PHE A 88 5.52 -6.37 -9.31
N GLU A 89 6.80 -6.54 -8.98
CA GLU A 89 7.69 -5.42 -8.63
C GLU A 89 7.92 -4.44 -9.79
N VAL A 90 7.76 -4.88 -11.05
CA VAL A 90 7.83 -3.98 -12.22
C VAL A 90 6.63 -3.04 -12.26
N GLU A 91 5.44 -3.54 -11.88
CA GLU A 91 4.22 -2.75 -11.86
C GLU A 91 4.11 -1.87 -10.60
N SER A 92 4.74 -2.26 -9.50
CA SER A 92 4.76 -1.52 -8.23
C SER A 92 5.80 -0.40 -8.22
N SER A 93 5.36 0.84 -8.04
CA SER A 93 6.23 2.02 -7.98
C SER A 93 6.64 2.44 -6.57
N ALA A 94 5.74 2.29 -5.60
CA ALA A 94 5.97 2.67 -4.20
C ALA A 94 4.99 1.93 -3.29
N HIS A 95 5.41 1.61 -2.07
CA HIS A 95 4.56 1.03 -1.04
C HIS A 95 4.75 1.73 0.31
N TYR A 96 3.77 1.62 1.19
CA TYR A 96 3.86 2.01 2.60
C TYR A 96 3.36 0.87 3.48
N GLY A 97 3.93 0.79 4.68
CA GLY A 97 3.87 -0.40 5.52
C GLY A 97 5.12 -1.27 5.37
N ARG A 98 5.15 -2.38 6.10
CA ARG A 98 6.24 -3.35 6.09
C ARG A 98 5.99 -4.39 5.02
N GLN A 99 6.73 -4.31 3.92
CA GLN A 99 6.70 -5.33 2.87
C GLN A 99 7.51 -6.56 3.30
N VAL A 100 6.92 -7.73 3.12
CA VAL A 100 7.55 -9.04 3.23
C VAL A 100 7.35 -9.74 1.89
N ARG A 101 8.45 -10.12 1.27
CA ARG A 101 8.44 -10.82 -0.02
C ARG A 101 8.78 -12.28 0.23
N LEU A 102 7.93 -13.17 -0.28
CA LEU A 102 8.13 -14.61 -0.33
C LEU A 102 8.36 -15.04 -1.79
N ASP A 103 8.51 -16.34 -2.02
CA ASP A 103 8.73 -16.87 -3.37
C ASP A 103 7.46 -16.80 -4.24
N ASP A 104 6.30 -17.02 -3.61
CA ASP A 104 4.97 -17.16 -4.24
C ASP A 104 4.02 -15.99 -3.98
N LYS A 105 4.36 -15.08 -3.05
CA LYS A 105 3.52 -13.95 -2.68
C LYS A 105 4.25 -12.77 -2.07
N ILE A 106 3.56 -11.63 -2.05
CA ILE A 106 3.99 -10.41 -1.37
C ILE A 106 2.96 -10.03 -0.31
N LEU A 107 3.44 -9.77 0.89
CA LEU A 107 2.65 -9.30 2.03
C LEU A 107 3.06 -7.88 2.38
N LEU A 108 2.08 -7.04 2.68
CA LEU A 108 2.28 -5.69 3.19
C LEU A 108 1.56 -5.57 4.51
N PHE A 109 2.29 -5.32 5.59
CA PHE A 109 1.73 -5.13 6.94
C PHE A 109 1.68 -3.65 7.30
N ALA A 110 0.59 -3.21 7.92
CA ALA A 110 0.46 -1.85 8.42
C ALA A 110 1.40 -1.61 9.61
N ASN A 111 1.49 -2.57 10.53
CA ASN A 111 2.35 -2.49 11.70
C ASN A 111 3.56 -3.44 11.56
N PRO A 112 4.77 -3.00 11.94
CA PRO A 112 5.96 -3.85 11.92
C PRO A 112 5.87 -5.06 12.85
N GLU A 113 5.11 -4.96 13.94
CA GLU A 113 4.92 -6.04 14.93
C GLU A 113 4.23 -7.25 14.28
N ASP A 114 3.17 -7.03 13.50
CA ASP A 114 2.45 -8.07 12.77
C ASP A 114 3.37 -8.82 11.77
N ALA A 115 4.29 -8.09 11.14
CA ALA A 115 5.27 -8.67 10.24
C ALA A 115 6.35 -9.50 10.98
N ALA A 116 6.75 -9.06 12.18
CA ALA A 116 7.72 -9.77 13.00
C ALA A 116 7.14 -11.11 13.50
N GLU A 117 5.89 -11.08 13.99
CA GLU A 117 5.14 -12.29 14.36
C GLU A 117 5.02 -13.26 13.18
N TYR A 118 4.64 -12.76 11.99
CA TYR A 118 4.52 -13.58 10.78
C TYR A 118 5.84 -14.28 10.40
N LEU A 119 6.97 -13.59 10.53
CA LEU A 119 8.29 -14.13 10.19
C LEU A 119 8.92 -14.96 11.30
N GLY A 120 8.28 -15.09 12.47
CA GLY A 120 8.83 -15.79 13.63
C GLY A 120 10.04 -15.08 14.26
N PHE A 121 10.16 -13.76 14.08
CA PHE A 121 11.20 -12.94 14.72
C PHE A 121 10.61 -12.19 15.91
N GLU A 122 11.32 -12.16 17.04
CA GLU A 122 10.97 -11.23 18.10
C GLU A 122 11.40 -9.80 17.71
N PRO A 123 10.52 -8.79 17.86
CA PRO A 123 10.92 -7.41 17.67
C PRO A 123 11.99 -7.04 18.69
N ILE A 124 13.07 -6.39 18.25
CA ILE A 124 14.12 -5.91 19.15
C ILE A 124 13.48 -4.86 20.07
N ALA A 125 13.22 -5.21 21.32
CA ALA A 125 12.69 -4.28 22.31
C ALA A 125 13.63 -3.07 22.41
N THR A 126 13.12 -1.88 22.06
CA THR A 126 13.84 -0.62 22.30
C THR A 126 14.01 -0.40 23.80
N SER A 127 15.26 -0.47 24.26
CA SER A 127 15.70 -0.11 25.62
C SER A 127 15.57 1.38 25.91
#